data_AF-A0A1G5U2R4-F1
#
_entry.id   AF-A0A1G5U2R4-F1
#
_cell.length_a   1.000
_cell.length_b   1.000
_cell.length_c   1.000
_cell.angle_alpha   90.00
_cell.angle_beta   90.00
_cell.angle_gamma   90.00
#
_symmetry.space_group_name_H-M   'P 1'
#
loop_
_entity.id
_entity.type
_entity.pdbx_description
1 polymer ?
#
loop_
_entity_poly.entity_id
_entity_poly.type
_entity_poly.pdbx_seq_one_letter_code
_entity_poly.pdbx_strand_id
1 'polypeptide(L)' 'MRSSPRPADDPVMRRLVTLLEEQLPNSAHQARIHLLAQLSLLEQDAVATGVDPGTLRSIRAVQLFVRTSDPLTGASLR' A
#
# COMPACT_ATOMS: atom_id res chain seq x y z
N MET A 1 23.72 -21.16 9.12
CA MET A 1 22.87 -20.03 9.52
C MET A 1 22.24 -19.48 8.24
N ARG A 2 20.94 -19.71 7.99
CA ARG A 2 20.26 -19.14 6.82
C ARG A 2 19.82 -17.73 7.21
N SER A 3 20.52 -16.73 6.71
CA SER A 3 20.07 -15.33 6.74
C SER A 3 18.79 -15.28 5.93
N SER A 4 17.64 -15.24 6.63
CA SER A 4 16.36 -14.92 6.00
C SER A 4 16.49 -13.48 5.48
N PRO A 5 16.27 -13.21 4.18
CA PRO A 5 16.30 -11.85 3.67
C PRO A 5 15.30 -11.03 4.48
N ARG A 6 15.75 -9.89 5.01
CA ARG A 6 14.85 -9.01 5.76
C ARG A 6 13.73 -8.59 4.82
N PRO A 7 12.49 -8.44 5.30
CA PRO A 7 11.36 -8.03 4.45
C PRO A 7 11.59 -6.68 3.73
N ALA A 8 12.57 -5.87 4.18
CA ALA A 8 13.01 -4.64 3.52
C ALA A 8 13.91 -4.85 2.29
N ASP A 9 14.36 -6.07 2.00
CA ASP A 9 15.14 -6.40 0.80
C ASP A 9 14.29 -6.89 -0.36
N ASP A 10 13.00 -7.13 -0.14
CA ASP A 10 12.06 -7.44 -1.22
C ASP A 10 11.77 -6.18 -2.06
N PRO A 11 12.00 -6.21 -3.38
CA PRO A 11 11.77 -5.06 -4.26
C PRO A 11 10.30 -4.57 -4.23
N VAL A 12 9.34 -5.46 -4.00
CA VAL A 12 7.91 -5.14 -3.86
C VAL A 12 7.67 -4.38 -2.56
N MET A 13 8.29 -4.80 -1.45
CA MET A 13 8.19 -4.08 -0.18
C MET A 13 8.85 -2.71 -0.21
N ARG A 14 10.00 -2.58 -0.89
CA ARG A 14 10.62 -1.26 -1.11
C ARG A 14 9.71 -0.34 -1.91
N ARG A 15 9.08 -0.86 -2.97
CA ARG A 15 8.13 -0.12 -3.79
C ARG A 15 6.89 0.28 -2.98
N LEU A 16 6.38 -0.59 -2.11
CA LEU A 16 5.29 -0.26 -1.19
C LEU A 16 5.65 0.90 -0.26
N VAL A 17 6.85 0.90 0.31
CA VAL A 17 7.33 2.01 1.17
C VAL A 17 7.44 3.30 0.36
N THR A 18 8.04 3.26 -0.83
CA THR A 18 8.13 4.43 -1.71
C THR A 18 6.76 5.01 -2.05
N LEU A 19 5.77 4.17 -2.33
CA LEU A 19 4.40 4.62 -2.60
C LEU A 19 3.75 5.33 -1.40
N LEU A 20 4.10 4.93 -0.18
CA LEU A 20 3.61 5.57 1.05
C LEU A 20 4.33 6.89 1.37
N GLU A 21 5.56 7.05 0.89
CA GLU A 21 6.39 8.24 1.10
C GLU A 21 6.29 9.27 -0.05
N GLU A 22 5.72 8.89 -1.20
CA GLU A 22 5.57 9.75 -2.38
C GLU A 22 4.70 10.98 -2.08
N GLN A 23 5.06 12.13 -2.67
CA GLN A 23 4.24 13.34 -2.61
C GLN A 23 2.92 13.10 -3.36
N LEU A 24 1.84 12.97 -2.59
CA LEU A 24 0.52 12.76 -3.13
C LEU A 24 -0.10 14.09 -3.62
N PRO A 25 -1.03 14.03 -4.59
CA PRO A 25 -1.80 15.19 -5.05
C PRO A 25 -2.37 16.02 -3.89
N ASN A 26 -2.45 17.35 -4.08
CA ASN A 26 -2.90 18.30 -3.04
C ASN A 26 -4.30 18.04 -2.46
N SER A 27 -5.16 17.28 -3.14
CA SER A 27 -6.45 16.87 -2.58
C SER A 27 -6.36 15.46 -1.98
N ALA A 28 -6.76 15.32 -0.71
CA ALA A 28 -6.76 14.04 0.00
C ALA A 28 -7.55 12.94 -0.74
N HIS A 29 -8.60 13.34 -1.47
CA HIS A 29 -9.39 12.41 -2.28
C HIS A 29 -8.63 11.93 -3.53
N GLN A 30 -7.98 12.82 -4.29
CA GLN A 30 -7.19 12.40 -5.45
C GLN A 30 -5.93 11.65 -5.02
N ALA A 31 -5.30 12.04 -3.91
CA ALA A 31 -4.22 11.32 -3.27
C ALA A 31 -4.59 9.87 -2.95
N ARG A 32 -5.76 9.67 -2.34
CA ARG A 32 -6.30 8.35 -2.03
C ARG A 32 -6.58 7.52 -3.28
N ILE A 33 -7.24 8.09 -4.29
CA ILE A 33 -7.52 7.39 -5.55
C ILE A 33 -6.21 6.98 -6.22
N HIS A 34 -5.23 7.87 -6.29
CA HIS A 34 -3.92 7.61 -6.87
C HIS A 34 -3.20 6.48 -6.13
N LEU A 35 -3.12 6.55 -4.80
CA LEU A 35 -2.48 5.55 -3.97
C LEU A 35 -3.15 4.18 -4.11
N LEU A 36 -4.49 4.12 -4.14
CA LEU A 36 -5.22 2.87 -4.35
C LEU A 36 -4.98 2.26 -5.73
N ALA A 37 -4.87 3.08 -6.77
CA ALA A 37 -4.55 2.61 -8.10
C ALA A 37 -3.14 1.99 -8.14
N GLN A 38 -2.15 2.66 -7.54
CA GLN A 38 -0.78 2.14 -7.49
C GLN A 38 -0.66 0.88 -6.63
N LEU A 39 -1.36 0.79 -5.49
CA LEU A 39 -1.41 -0.42 -4.67
C LEU A 39 -2.11 -1.59 -5.38
N SER A 40 -3.07 -1.32 -6.26
CA SER A 40 -3.75 -2.37 -7.05
C SER A 40 -2.82 -2.92 -8.13
N LEU A 41 -2.05 -2.07 -8.79
CA LEU A 41 -1.02 -2.50 -9.75
C LEU A 41 0.07 -3.31 -9.05
N LEU A 42 0.50 -2.87 -7.86
CA LEU A 42 1.49 -3.59 -7.06
C LEU A 42 1.00 -4.98 -6.65
N GLU A 43 -0.28 -5.14 -6.31
CA GLU A 43 -0.87 -6.45 -6.02
C GLU A 43 -0.88 -7.35 -7.25
N GLN A 44 -1.21 -6.81 -8.43
CA GLN A 44 -1.19 -7.59 -9.68
C GLN A 44 0.21 -8.06 -10.03
N ASP A 45 1.21 -7.17 -9.94
CA ASP A 45 2.63 -7.51 -10.13
C ASP A 45 3.07 -8.59 -9.13
N ALA A 46 2.65 -8.46 -7.86
CA ALA A 46 2.95 -9.41 -6.80
C ALA A 46 2.37 -10.80 -7.09
N VAL A 47 1.11 -10.88 -7.51
CA VAL A 47 0.48 -12.16 -7.89
C VAL A 47 1.17 -12.77 -9.11
N ALA A 48 1.49 -11.97 -10.12
CA ALA A 48 2.14 -12.44 -11.35
C ALA A 48 3.56 -12.97 -11.11
N THR A 49 4.28 -12.37 -10.16
CA THR A 49 5.66 -12.76 -9.82
C THR A 49 5.75 -13.85 -8.75
N GLY A 50 4.62 -14.22 -8.13
CA GLY A 50 4.56 -15.28 -7.12
C GLY A 50 5.27 -14.92 -5.81
N VAL A 51 5.22 -13.64 -5.38
CA VAL A 51 5.77 -13.23 -4.09
C VAL A 51 5.08 -13.95 -2.93
N ASP A 52 5.76 -13.94 -1.78
CA ASP A 52 5.31 -14.66 -0.62
C ASP A 52 3.92 -14.16 -0.13
N PRO A 53 3.10 -15.05 0.46
CA PRO A 53 1.77 -14.70 0.96
C PRO A 53 1.77 -13.63 2.08
N GLY A 54 2.89 -13.38 2.75
CA GLY A 54 3.04 -12.30 3.74
C GLY A 54 3.11 -10.92 3.08
N THR A 55 3.87 -10.79 2.00
CA THR A 55 3.93 -9.56 1.19
C THR A 55 2.57 -9.23 0.58
N LEU A 56 1.88 -10.23 0.00
CA LEU A 56 0.53 -10.03 -0.56
C LEU A 56 -0.48 -9.58 0.51
N ARG A 57 -0.41 -10.16 1.72
CA ARG A 57 -1.25 -9.72 2.85
C ARG A 57 -0.94 -8.28 3.28
N SER A 58 0.32 -7.88 3.24
CA SER A 58 0.74 -6.52 3.60
C SER A 58 0.18 -5.49 2.61
N ILE A 59 0.25 -5.77 1.30
CA ILE A 59 -0.35 -4.91 0.26
C ILE A 59 -1.86 -4.75 0.49
N ARG A 60 -2.58 -5.84 0.72
CA ARG A 60 -4.03 -5.82 0.99
C ARG A 60 -4.39 -5.08 2.27
N ALA A 61 -3.59 -5.21 3.32
CA ALA A 61 -3.80 -4.48 4.58
C ALA A 61 -3.66 -2.97 4.37
N VAL A 62 -2.66 -2.53 3.61
CA VAL A 62 -2.47 -1.12 3.26
C VAL A 62 -3.63 -0.60 2.39
N GLN A 63 -4.06 -1.37 1.38
CA GLN A 63 -5.24 -1.01 0.59
C GLN A 63 -6.49 -0.82 1.47
N LEU A 64 -6.72 -1.75 2.42
CA LEU A 64 -7.84 -1.64 3.35
C LEU A 64 -7.74 -0.38 4.20
N PHE A 65 -6.56 -0.11 4.77
CA PHE A 65 -6.30 1.09 5.56
C PHE A 65 -6.56 2.38 4.77
N VAL A 66 -6.06 2.48 3.55
CA VAL A 66 -6.28 3.64 2.67
C VAL A 66 -7.76 3.78 2.28
N ARG A 67 -8.49 2.66 2.15
CA ARG A 67 -9.95 2.68 1.90
C ARG A 67 -10.77 3.09 3.11
N THR A 68 -10.33 2.79 4.33
CA THR A 68 -11.08 3.13 5.56
C THR A 68 -10.67 4.48 6.13
N SER A 69 -9.51 4.99 5.73
CA SER A 69 -9.04 6.34 6.05
C SER A 69 -9.80 7.38 5.22
N ASP A 70 -10.99 7.74 5.68
CA ASP A 70 -11.76 8.87 5.15
C ASP A 70 -11.44 10.15 5.96
N PRO A 71 -11.15 11.29 5.32
CA PRO A 71 -11.05 12.58 6.02
C PRO A 71 -12.43 13.15 6.44
N LEU A 72 -13.55 12.54 6.02
CA LEU A 72 -14.90 13.03 6.34
C LEU A 72 -15.47 12.49 7.67
N THR A 73 -14.84 11.50 8.29
CA THR A 73 -15.29 10.94 9.59
C THR A 73 -14.70 11.70 10.78
N GLY A 74 -14.56 13.01 10.65
CA GLY A 74 -14.22 13.94 11.74
C GLY A 74 -15.23 15.08 11.93
N ALA A 75 -16.28 15.16 11.11
CA ALA A 75 -17.20 16.31 11.08
C ALA A 75 -18.70 15.96 11.00
N SER A 76 -19.13 14.79 11.50
CA SER A 76 -20.55 14.49 11.71
C SER A 76 -20.75 13.59 12.94
N LEU A 77 -20.45 14.15 14.10
CA LEU A 77 -21.13 13.82 15.35
C LEU A 77 -21.77 15.11 15.85
N ARG A 78 -22.95 15.42 15.31
CA ARG A 78 -23.95 16.27 15.95
C ARG A 78 -25.29 15.56 15.85
#